data_AF-A0AAU3KLV6-F1
#
_entry.id   AF-A0AAU3KLV6-F1
#
_cell.length_a   1.000
_cell.length_b   1.000
_cell.length_c   1.000
_cell.angle_alpha   90.00
_cell.angle_beta   90.00
_cell.angle_gamma   90.00
#
_symmetry.space_group_name_H-M   'P 1'
#
loop_
_entity.id
_entity.type
_entity.pdbx_description
1 polymer ?
#
loop_
_entity_poly.entity_id
_entity_poly.type
_entity_poly.pdbx_seq_one_letter_code
_entity_poly.pdbx_strand_id
1 'polypeptide(L)'
;MFRHDLLEGAGENLRATITLPMFRSWRDLVAAGLISGSTTSADELTLVLWTNLHGIASVVANRSIEAIAPGTDIPRLVAQAITRHLPESA
;
A
#
# COMPACT_ATOMS: atom_id res chain seq x y z
N MET A 1 5.23 3.16 -11.01
CA MET A 1 6.13 2.05 -10.62
C MET A 1 7.39 2.67 -10.02
N PHE A 2 7.65 2.47 -8.72
CA PHE A 2 8.92 2.91 -8.15
C PHE A 2 10.03 1.96 -8.64
N ARG A 3 10.86 2.44 -9.58
CA ARG A 3 12.06 1.72 -10.04
C ARG A 3 13.24 2.12 -9.16
N HIS A 4 13.37 1.47 -8.02
CA HIS A 4 14.42 1.77 -7.03
C HIS A 4 15.81 1.37 -7.49
N ASP A 5 15.91 0.43 -8.42
CA ASP A 5 17.13 0.02 -9.13
C ASP A 5 17.74 1.15 -9.96
N LEU A 6 16.93 2.09 -10.45
CA LEU A 6 17.41 3.29 -11.15
C LEU A 6 17.82 4.44 -10.22
N LEU A 7 17.58 4.30 -8.92
CA LEU A 7 17.85 5.32 -7.90
C LEU A 7 19.03 4.93 -7.00
N GLU A 8 19.53 3.72 -7.15
CA GLU A 8 20.75 3.25 -6.51
C GLU A 8 21.95 3.92 -7.20
N GLY A 9 22.55 4.91 -6.54
CA GLY A 9 23.66 5.70 -7.08
C GLY A 9 23.29 7.03 -7.73
N ALA A 10 22.01 7.41 -7.82
CA ALA A 10 21.55 8.69 -8.38
C ALA A 10 21.72 9.91 -7.45
N GLY A 11 22.65 9.83 -6.48
CA GLY A 11 23.01 10.93 -5.57
C GLY A 11 22.14 11.10 -4.32
N GLU A 12 20.82 10.90 -4.40
CA GLU A 12 19.89 11.23 -3.29
C GLU A 12 19.51 10.05 -2.37
N ASN A 13 19.94 8.82 -2.70
CA ASN A 13 19.61 7.59 -1.97
C ASN A 13 18.11 7.51 -1.58
N LEU A 14 17.23 7.68 -2.57
CA LEU A 14 15.77 7.77 -2.40
C LEU A 14 15.16 6.53 -1.72
N ARG A 15 15.85 5.39 -1.78
CA ARG A 15 15.50 4.21 -1.00
C ARG A 15 15.56 4.53 0.50
N ALA A 16 16.69 5.04 0.98
CA ALA A 16 16.91 5.34 2.39
C ALA A 16 16.17 6.60 2.86
N THR A 17 16.12 7.63 2.02
CA THR A 17 15.62 8.96 2.41
C THR A 17 14.12 9.14 2.23
N ILE A 18 13.48 8.40 1.31
CA ILE A 18 12.05 8.56 1.00
C ILE A 18 11.28 7.26 1.19
N THR A 19 11.68 6.19 0.50
CA THR A 19 10.87 4.97 0.40
C THR A 19 10.75 4.23 1.73
N LEU A 20 11.90 3.96 2.38
CA LEU A 20 11.91 3.26 3.66
C LEU A 20 11.20 4.05 4.77
N PRO A 21 11.40 5.38 4.92
CA PRO A 21 10.59 6.20 5.83
C PRO A 21 9.09 6.10 5.56
N MET A 22 8.67 6.23 4.29
CA MET A 22 7.26 6.13 3.93
C MET A 22 6.66 4.76 4.27
N PHE A 23 7.38 3.68 3.99
CA PHE A 23 6.96 2.33 4.34
C PHE A 23 6.85 2.14 5.86
N ARG A 24 7.78 2.70 6.64
CA ARG A 24 7.70 2.66 8.11
C ARG A 24 6.49 3.42 8.65
N SER A 25 6.23 4.63 8.14
CA SER A 25 5.03 5.38 8.53
C SER A 25 3.74 4.63 8.17
N TRP A 26 3.72 3.97 7.01
CA TRP A 26 2.61 3.08 6.63
C TRP A 26 2.42 1.93 7.62
N ARG A 27 3.52 1.25 7.98
CA ARG A 27 3.51 0.17 8.97
C ARG A 27 2.99 0.63 10.33
N ASP A 28 3.39 1.82 10.77
CA ASP A 28 2.95 2.38 12.05
C ASP A 28 1.43 2.64 12.06
N LEU A 29 0.86 3.10 10.94
CA LEU A 29 -0.59 3.25 10.78
C LEU A 29 -1.32 1.89 10.79
N VAL A 30 -0.77 0.89 10.09
CA VAL A 30 -1.34 -0.47 10.07
C VAL A 30 -1.32 -1.07 11.47
N ALA A 31 -0.20 -0.94 12.19
CA ALA A 31 -0.07 -1.42 13.57
C ALA A 31 -1.06 -0.74 14.52
N ALA A 32 -1.29 0.57 14.37
CA ALA A 32 -2.26 1.31 15.17
C ALA A 32 -3.72 0.89 14.91
N GLY A 33 -4.02 0.35 13.73
CA GLY A 33 -5.34 -0.16 13.37
C GLY A 33 -5.60 -1.61 13.81
N LEU A 34 -4.59 -2.32 14.32
CA LEU A 34 -4.77 -3.69 14.80
C LEU A 34 -5.48 -3.72 16.15
N ILE A 35 -6.48 -4.61 16.26
CA ILE A 35 -7.19 -4.86 17.52
C ILE A 35 -6.22 -5.47 18.53
N SER A 36 -6.33 -5.05 19.79
CA SER A 36 -5.56 -5.61 20.90
C SER A 36 -5.76 -7.13 21.00
N GLY A 37 -4.67 -7.88 21.00
CA GLY A 37 -4.70 -9.35 21.01
C GLY A 37 -4.78 -10.00 19.62
N SER A 38 -4.72 -9.22 18.54
CA SER A 38 -4.56 -9.77 17.19
C SER A 38 -3.30 -10.63 17.09
N THR A 39 -3.44 -11.83 16.51
CA THR A 39 -2.31 -12.70 16.18
C THR A 39 -1.69 -12.37 14.82
N THR A 40 -2.31 -11.45 14.05
CA THR A 40 -1.82 -11.00 12.75
C THR A 40 -0.58 -10.13 12.93
N SER A 41 0.50 -10.49 12.23
CA SER A 41 1.72 -9.68 12.19
C SER A 41 1.46 -8.36 11.47
N ALA A 42 1.76 -7.25 12.15
CA ALA A 42 1.69 -5.91 11.56
C ALA A 42 2.60 -5.80 10.32
N ASP A 43 3.77 -6.45 10.34
CA ASP A 43 4.74 -6.38 9.24
C ASP A 43 4.23 -7.12 8.00
N GLU A 44 3.64 -8.32 8.17
CA GLU A 44 3.03 -9.08 7.08
C GLU A 44 1.84 -8.31 6.49
N LEU A 45 0.98 -7.79 7.35
CA LEU A 45 -0.19 -7.01 6.94
C LEU A 45 0.18 -5.72 6.21
N THR A 46 1.24 -5.05 6.68
CA THR A 46 1.79 -3.86 6.05
C THR A 46 2.18 -4.15 4.60
N LEU A 47 2.89 -5.25 4.35
CA LEU A 47 3.30 -5.64 3.01
C LEU A 47 2.10 -6.00 2.11
N VAL A 48 1.13 -6.74 2.65
CA VAL A 48 -0.12 -7.08 1.93
C VAL A 48 -0.87 -5.83 1.51
N LEU A 49 -1.09 -4.89 2.43
CA LEU A 49 -1.82 -3.66 2.10
C LEU A 49 -1.03 -2.75 1.16
N TRP A 50 0.28 -2.63 1.39
CA TRP A 50 1.17 -1.84 0.53
C TRP A 50 1.11 -2.31 -0.92
N THR A 51 1.18 -3.64 -1.13
CA THR A 51 1.15 -4.24 -2.47
C THR A 51 -0.23 -4.11 -3.13
N ASN A 52 -1.32 -4.30 -2.38
CA ASN A 52 -2.68 -4.09 -2.90
C ASN A 52 -2.88 -2.64 -3.36
N LEU A 53 -2.50 -1.66 -2.53
CA LEU A 53 -2.65 -0.24 -2.88
C LEU A 53 -1.76 0.15 -4.07
N HIS A 54 -0.53 -0.34 -4.12
CA HIS A 54 0.36 -0.13 -5.27
C HIS A 54 -0.18 -0.78 -6.56
N GLY A 55 -0.81 -1.95 -6.45
CA GLY A 55 -1.47 -2.63 -7.55
C GLY A 55 -2.61 -1.77 -8.12
N ILE A 56 -3.51 -1.31 -7.26
CA ILE A 56 -4.61 -0.39 -7.62
C ILE A 56 -4.05 0.88 -8.28
N ALA A 57 -3.09 1.54 -7.63
CA ALA A 57 -2.47 2.76 -8.15
C ALA A 57 -1.81 2.51 -9.51
N SER A 58 -1.18 1.36 -9.72
CA SER A 58 -0.51 1.01 -10.98
C SER A 58 -1.51 0.79 -12.11
N VAL A 59 -2.61 0.06 -11.88
CA VAL A 59 -3.63 -0.15 -12.93
C VAL A 59 -4.43 1.11 -13.24
N VAL A 60 -4.59 2.01 -12.26
CA VAL A 60 -5.17 3.35 -12.45
C VAL A 60 -4.22 4.24 -13.26
N ALA A 61 -2.96 4.35 -12.85
CA ALA A 61 -1.97 5.20 -13.50
C ALA A 61 -1.71 4.79 -14.96
N ASN A 62 -1.78 3.49 -15.26
CA ASN A 62 -1.63 2.96 -16.61
C ASN A 62 -2.96 2.92 -17.40
N ARG A 63 -4.07 3.44 -16.84
CA ARG A 63 -5.42 3.40 -17.41
C ARG A 63 -5.93 1.99 -17.77
N SER A 64 -5.26 0.95 -17.28
CA SER A 64 -5.62 -0.44 -17.56
C SER A 64 -6.95 -0.82 -16.92
N ILE A 65 -7.31 -0.17 -15.81
CA ILE A 65 -8.59 -0.39 -15.13
C ILE A 65 -9.80 0.02 -15.98
N GLU A 66 -9.69 1.07 -16.80
CA GLU A 66 -10.76 1.52 -17.71
C GLU A 66 -11.05 0.47 -18.80
N ALA A 67 -10.01 -0.25 -19.24
CA ALA A 67 -10.13 -1.27 -20.29
C ALA A 67 -10.84 -2.55 -19.79
N ILE A 68 -10.67 -2.91 -18.52
CA ILE A 68 -11.22 -4.16 -17.95
C ILE A 68 -12.49 -3.95 -17.13
N ALA A 69 -12.66 -2.77 -16.51
CA ALA A 69 -13.75 -2.46 -15.59
C ALA A 69 -14.11 -0.96 -15.67
N PRO A 70 -14.72 -0.51 -16.80
CA PRO A 70 -15.08 0.89 -16.97
C PRO A 70 -16.10 1.35 -15.91
N GLY A 71 -15.91 2.58 -15.42
CA GLY A 71 -16.76 3.14 -14.36
C GLY A 71 -16.47 2.62 -12.95
N THR A 72 -15.34 1.94 -12.74
CA THR A 72 -14.93 1.50 -11.40
C THR A 72 -14.80 2.69 -10.44
N ASP A 73 -15.46 2.58 -9.30
CA ASP A 73 -15.30 3.48 -8.15
C ASP A 73 -13.99 3.16 -7.43
N ILE A 74 -12.94 3.94 -7.73
CA ILE A 74 -11.59 3.74 -7.18
C ILE A 74 -11.54 3.96 -5.66
N PRO A 75 -12.12 5.04 -5.09
CA PRO A 75 -12.18 5.19 -3.63
C PRO A 75 -12.81 3.97 -2.93
N ARG A 76 -13.92 3.44 -3.45
CA ARG A 76 -14.56 2.26 -2.87
C ARG A 76 -13.69 1.01 -3.02
N LEU A 77 -13.00 0.83 -4.14
CA LEU A 77 -12.06 -0.28 -4.34
C LEU A 77 -10.91 -0.25 -3.32
N VAL A 78 -10.35 0.94 -3.05
CA VAL A 78 -9.31 1.13 -2.03
C VAL A 78 -9.85 0.81 -0.64
N ALA A 79 -11.04 1.33 -0.27
CA ALA A 79 -11.67 1.04 1.01
C ALA A 79 -11.88 -0.46 1.21
N GLN A 80 -12.40 -1.16 0.19
CA GLN A 80 -12.58 -2.61 0.23
C GLN A 80 -11.27 -3.38 0.43
N ALA A 81 -10.18 -2.95 -0.23
CA ALA A 81 -8.86 -3.56 -0.04
C ALA A 81 -8.33 -3.36 1.39
N ILE A 82 -8.58 -2.20 2.00
CA ILE A 82 -8.18 -1.92 3.38
C ILE A 82 -9.01 -2.73 4.37
N THR A 83 -10.34 -2.61 4.34
CA THR A 83 -11.26 -3.26 5.31
C THR A 83 -11.17 -4.78 5.28
N ARG A 84 -10.86 -5.38 4.12
CA ARG A 84 -10.67 -6.85 4.02
C ARG A 84 -9.51 -7.36 4.87
N HIS A 85 -8.53 -6.51 5.13
CA HIS A 85 -7.25 -6.88 5.74
C HIS A 85 -7.07 -6.24 7.13
N LEU A 86 -7.64 -5.06 7.37
CA LEU A 86 -7.77 -4.41 8.67
C LEU A 86 -9.25 -4.47 9.11
N PRO A 87 -9.67 -5.51 9.85
CA PRO A 87 -11.01 -5.54 10.40
C PRO A 87 -11.20 -4.35 11.35
N GLU A 88 -12.33 -3.66 11.24
CA GLU A 88 -12.66 -2.54 12.11
C GLU A 88 -12.60 -2.97 13.58
N SER A 89 -12.06 -2.09 14.43
CA SER A 89 -12.23 -2.24 15.87
C SER A 89 -13.72 -2.08 16.18
N ALA A 90 -14.31 -3.12 16.78
CA ALA A 90 -15.70 -3.12 17.22
C ALA A 90 -15.98 -2.03 18.27
#